data_AF-A0A7S0VR36-F1
#
_entry.id   AF-A0A7S0VR36-F1
#
_cell.length_a   1.000
_cell.length_b   1.000
_cell.length_c   1.000
_cell.angle_alpha   90.00
_cell.angle_beta   90.00
_cell.angle_gamma   90.00
#
_symmetry.space_group_name_H-M   'P 1'
#
loop_
_entity.id
_entity.type
_entity.pdbx_description
1 polymer ?
#
loop_
_entity_poly.entity_id
_entity_poly.type
_entity_poly.pdbx_seq_one_letter_code
_entity_poly.pdbx_strand_id
1 'polypeptide(L)'
;RGLSLAFHVEPYRGRTAVSVGEDARYLAGRFGSHPAIARDGRGRQLLYVYDSYHTKSAEWAAVLSRQEAAGGVRGGQGDACFLGLWAEEAHGEELFRGGFDGAYTYFATDGFTFGSSRRNWPRMASFAAAKRMVFAPSFGPGYEDTSIRPWNRKNSR
;
A
#
# COMPACT_ATOMS: atom_id res chain seq x y z
N ARG A 1 8.48 24.79 -4.77
CA ARG A 1 7.98 23.71 -3.89
C ARG A 1 9.13 22.73 -3.67
N GLY A 2 9.33 22.26 -2.44
CA GLY A 2 10.36 21.26 -2.11
C GLY A 2 9.87 19.82 -2.35
N LEU A 3 10.72 18.84 -2.04
CA LEU A 3 10.38 17.42 -2.06
C LEU A 3 9.37 17.08 -0.94
N SER A 4 8.55 16.06 -1.19
CA SER A 4 7.67 15.46 -0.19
C SER A 4 8.08 14.02 0.13
N LEU A 5 7.76 13.57 1.34
CA LEU A 5 8.12 12.27 1.88
C LEU A 5 6.86 11.50 2.27
N ALA A 6 6.76 10.27 1.80
CA ALA A 6 5.80 9.26 2.27
C ALA A 6 6.59 8.08 2.85
N PHE A 7 5.96 7.29 3.70
CA PHE A 7 6.60 6.10 4.27
C PHE A 7 6.14 4.84 3.52
N HIS A 8 7.08 3.93 3.34
CA HIS A 8 6.86 2.60 2.77
C HIS A 8 7.15 1.56 3.86
N VAL A 9 6.07 0.94 4.37
CA VAL A 9 6.10 0.02 5.51
C VAL A 9 6.44 -1.38 5.00
N GLU A 10 7.67 -1.80 5.30
CA GLU A 10 8.22 -3.10 4.94
C GLU A 10 7.69 -4.25 5.82
N PRO A 11 7.78 -5.52 5.39
CA PRO A 11 7.37 -6.68 6.17
C PRO A 11 8.42 -7.04 7.24
N TYR A 12 8.55 -6.17 8.24
CA TYR A 12 9.42 -6.44 9.39
C TYR A 12 8.94 -7.66 10.19
N ARG A 13 9.87 -8.26 10.95
CA ARG A 13 9.60 -9.45 11.74
C ARG A 13 8.44 -9.21 12.72
N GLY A 14 7.40 -10.03 12.63
CA GLY A 14 6.24 -9.95 13.52
C GLY A 14 5.25 -8.84 13.16
N ARG A 15 5.34 -8.23 11.97
CA ARG A 15 4.37 -7.24 11.49
C ARG A 15 2.95 -7.83 11.48
N THR A 16 2.00 -7.07 12.04
CA THR A 16 0.56 -7.35 12.03
C THR A 16 -0.21 -6.10 11.60
N ALA A 17 -1.52 -6.23 11.35
CA ALA A 17 -2.35 -5.05 11.10
C ALA A 17 -2.31 -4.06 12.28
N VAL A 18 -2.31 -4.58 13.51
CA VAL A 18 -2.25 -3.76 14.74
C VAL A 18 -0.94 -2.99 14.80
N SER A 19 0.19 -3.66 14.59
CA SER A 19 1.50 -2.99 14.64
C SER A 19 1.66 -1.95 13.54
N VAL A 20 1.10 -2.15 12.34
CA VAL A 20 1.06 -1.11 11.30
C VAL A 20 0.19 0.08 11.71
N GLY A 21 -0.90 -0.16 12.44
CA GLY A 21 -1.68 0.92 13.05
C GLY A 21 -0.90 1.71 14.11
N GLU A 22 -0.06 1.03 14.89
CA GLU A 22 0.86 1.66 15.85
C GLU A 22 1.96 2.46 15.14
N ASP A 23 2.54 1.92 14.06
CA ASP A 23 3.50 2.62 13.21
C ASP A 23 2.89 3.90 12.65
N ALA A 24 1.65 3.86 12.17
CA ALA A 24 0.96 5.04 11.67
C ALA A 24 0.83 6.13 12.75
N ARG A 25 0.49 5.75 13.99
CA ARG A 25 0.43 6.68 15.14
C ARG A 25 1.80 7.24 15.48
N TYR A 26 2.84 6.40 15.53
CA TYR A 26 4.21 6.81 15.81
C TYR A 26 4.70 7.82 14.77
N LEU A 27 4.55 7.50 13.48
CA LEU A 27 4.98 8.37 12.38
C LEU A 27 4.23 9.71 12.38
N ALA A 28 2.91 9.68 12.64
CA ALA A 28 2.12 10.90 12.79
C ALA A 28 2.59 11.75 13.97
N GLY A 29 2.83 11.15 15.14
CA GLY A 29 3.31 11.87 16.32
C GLY A 29 4.73 12.41 16.16
N ARG A 30 5.62 11.65 15.53
CA ARG A 30 7.04 12.01 15.42
C ARG A 30 7.34 12.98 14.30
N PHE A 31 6.69 12.82 13.16
CA PHE A 31 7.00 13.55 11.91
C PHE A 31 5.80 14.28 11.33
N GLY A 32 4.58 14.02 11.80
CA GLY A 32 3.35 14.50 11.18
C GLY A 32 3.13 16.02 11.24
N SER A 33 3.97 16.82 11.91
CA SER A 33 3.93 18.28 11.79
C SER A 33 4.87 18.83 10.71
N HIS A 34 5.75 17.99 10.15
CA HIS A 34 6.76 18.43 9.20
C HIS A 34 6.12 18.75 7.83
N PRO A 35 6.44 19.91 7.21
CA PRO A 35 5.78 20.35 5.96
C PRO A 35 6.11 19.47 4.74
N ALA A 36 7.18 18.68 4.82
CA ALA A 36 7.52 17.73 3.76
C ALA A 36 6.70 16.44 3.80
N ILE A 37 5.90 16.15 4.84
CA ILE A 37 5.07 14.93 4.84
C ILE A 37 4.03 15.00 3.73
N ALA A 38 4.06 14.02 2.83
CA ALA A 38 3.10 13.87 1.75
C ALA A 38 1.72 13.53 2.33
N ARG A 39 0.69 14.22 1.83
CA ARG A 39 -0.69 14.07 2.29
C ARG A 39 -1.64 13.86 1.13
N ASP A 40 -2.72 13.12 1.39
CA ASP A 40 -3.84 13.03 0.49
C ASP A 40 -4.67 14.34 0.49
N GLY A 41 -5.71 14.40 -0.35
CA GLY A 41 -6.61 15.56 -0.41
C GLY A 41 -7.42 15.83 0.86
N ARG A 42 -7.30 14.97 1.89
CA ARG A 42 -7.94 15.11 3.21
C ARG A 42 -6.93 15.46 4.30
N GLY A 43 -5.68 15.71 3.95
CA GLY A 43 -4.61 16.05 4.90
C GLY A 43 -4.03 14.85 5.64
N ARG A 44 -4.38 13.61 5.28
CA ARG A 44 -3.86 12.39 5.89
C ARG A 44 -2.52 12.02 5.29
N GLN A 45 -1.55 11.62 6.10
CA GLN A 45 -0.25 11.16 5.60
C GLN A 45 -0.41 9.94 4.68
N LEU A 46 0.48 9.77 3.70
CA LEU A 46 0.48 8.60 2.81
C LEU A 46 1.34 7.47 3.39
N LEU A 47 0.80 6.25 3.48
CA LEU A 47 1.51 5.05 3.89
C LEU A 47 1.32 3.94 2.85
N TYR A 48 2.43 3.48 2.27
CA TYR A 48 2.44 2.29 1.41
C TYR A 48 2.75 1.06 2.27
N VAL A 49 2.02 -0.04 2.09
CA VAL A 49 2.23 -1.27 2.87
C VAL A 49 2.66 -2.38 1.93
N TYR A 50 3.96 -2.71 1.93
CA TYR A 50 4.53 -3.78 1.10
C TYR A 50 4.07 -5.15 1.58
N ASP A 51 3.85 -6.10 0.67
CA ASP A 51 3.36 -7.45 0.99
C ASP A 51 2.16 -7.46 1.97
N SER A 52 1.24 -6.50 1.81
CA SER A 52 0.05 -6.37 2.67
C SER A 52 -0.83 -7.62 2.64
N TYR A 53 -0.75 -8.41 1.57
CA TYR A 53 -1.48 -9.67 1.38
C TYR A 53 -1.01 -10.82 2.31
N HIS A 54 0.10 -10.66 3.04
CA HIS A 54 0.49 -11.62 4.08
C HIS A 54 -0.38 -11.54 5.35
N THR A 55 -1.24 -10.52 5.46
CA THR A 55 -2.18 -10.35 6.57
C THR A 55 -3.61 -10.39 6.02
N LYS A 56 -4.51 -11.13 6.66
CA LYS A 56 -5.87 -11.33 6.14
C LYS A 56 -6.66 -10.04 6.11
N SER A 57 -7.58 -9.91 5.16
CA SER A 57 -8.47 -8.75 5.03
C SER A 57 -9.26 -8.46 6.32
N ALA A 58 -9.75 -9.48 7.02
CA ALA A 58 -10.44 -9.30 8.29
C ALA A 58 -9.55 -8.70 9.40
N GLU A 59 -8.26 -9.04 9.43
CA GLU A 59 -7.31 -8.47 10.39
C GLU A 59 -7.01 -7.01 10.06
N TRP A 60 -6.88 -6.67 8.76
CA TRP A 60 -6.78 -5.28 8.33
C TRP A 60 -8.03 -4.48 8.67
N ALA A 61 -9.21 -5.05 8.43
CA ALA A 61 -10.48 -4.41 8.67
C ALA A 61 -10.64 -4.05 10.17
N ALA A 62 -10.20 -4.92 11.08
CA ALA A 62 -10.16 -4.65 12.52
C ALA A 62 -9.32 -3.43 12.93
N VAL A 63 -8.50 -2.87 12.03
CA VAL A 63 -7.67 -1.67 12.28
C VAL A 63 -8.05 -0.50 11.38
N LEU A 64 -8.36 -0.76 10.11
CA LEU A 64 -8.54 0.24 9.06
C LEU A 64 -10.02 0.50 8.71
N SER A 65 -10.95 -0.36 9.12
CA SER A 65 -12.39 -0.16 8.91
C SER A 65 -12.97 0.75 9.98
N ARG A 66 -13.76 1.76 9.60
CA ARG A 66 -14.50 2.59 10.57
C ARG A 66 -15.59 1.81 11.31
N GLN A 67 -16.10 0.73 10.70
CA GLN A 67 -17.24 -0.03 11.23
C GLN A 67 -16.78 -1.12 12.19
N GLU A 68 -15.67 -1.78 11.90
CA GLU A 68 -15.20 -2.94 12.66
C GLU A 68 -14.15 -2.58 13.72
N ALA A 69 -13.43 -1.46 13.56
CA ALA A 69 -12.31 -1.11 14.42
C ALA A 69 -12.71 -0.15 15.56
N ALA A 70 -13.39 -0.64 16.60
CA ALA A 70 -13.51 0.10 17.86
C ALA A 70 -12.10 0.32 18.45
N GLY A 71 -11.55 1.54 18.31
CA GLY A 71 -10.16 1.84 18.68
C GLY A 71 -9.12 1.64 17.56
N GLY A 72 -9.57 1.50 16.31
CA GLY A 72 -8.69 1.53 15.12
C GLY A 72 -7.99 2.85 14.91
N VAL A 73 -7.43 3.05 13.71
CA VAL A 73 -6.70 4.30 13.39
C VAL A 73 -7.59 5.40 12.83
N ARG A 74 -8.76 5.05 12.28
CA ARG A 74 -9.64 5.99 11.56
C ARG A 74 -10.21 7.06 12.48
N GLY A 75 -10.11 8.32 12.07
CA GLY A 75 -10.55 9.47 12.87
C GLY A 75 -9.64 9.85 14.05
N GLY A 76 -8.58 9.07 14.31
CA GLY A 76 -7.60 9.35 15.36
C GLY A 76 -6.26 9.82 14.81
N GLN A 77 -5.26 9.92 15.69
CA GLN A 77 -3.88 10.34 15.34
C GLN A 77 -3.22 9.45 14.28
N GLY A 78 -3.60 8.17 14.21
CA GLY A 78 -3.08 7.22 13.23
C GLY A 78 -3.78 7.25 11.87
N ASP A 79 -4.79 8.10 11.66
CA ASP A 79 -5.53 8.11 10.39
C ASP A 79 -4.61 8.56 9.26
N ALA A 80 -4.42 7.67 8.30
CA ALA A 80 -3.55 7.82 7.14
C ALA A 80 -4.31 7.40 5.87
N CYS A 81 -3.76 7.73 4.71
CA CYS A 81 -4.14 7.11 3.46
C CYS A 81 -3.29 5.85 3.27
N PHE A 82 -3.89 4.68 3.49
CA PHE A 82 -3.21 3.39 3.40
C PHE A 82 -3.32 2.81 1.99
N LEU A 83 -2.17 2.56 1.35
CA LEU A 83 -2.05 1.98 0.02
C LEU A 83 -1.44 0.58 0.12
N GLY A 84 -2.23 -0.46 -0.16
CA GLY A 84 -1.77 -1.85 -0.10
C GLY A 84 -1.25 -2.37 -1.44
N LEU A 85 -0.46 -3.45 -1.41
CA LEU A 85 0.13 -4.05 -2.60
C LEU A 85 -0.87 -4.95 -3.34
N TRP A 86 -1.28 -4.53 -4.53
CA TRP A 86 -2.10 -5.32 -5.44
C TRP A 86 -1.20 -6.12 -6.38
N ALA A 87 -0.74 -7.28 -5.91
CA ALA A 87 0.05 -8.23 -6.70
C ALA A 87 -0.83 -9.16 -7.56
N GLU A 88 -1.82 -9.83 -6.96
CA GLU A 88 -2.69 -10.79 -7.64
C GLU A 88 -4.10 -10.27 -7.87
N GLU A 89 -4.86 -10.86 -8.80
CA GLU A 89 -6.20 -10.40 -9.17
C GLU A 89 -7.14 -10.25 -7.97
N ALA A 90 -7.13 -11.23 -7.06
CA ALA A 90 -7.97 -11.25 -5.86
C ALA A 90 -7.66 -10.12 -4.87
N HIS A 91 -6.43 -9.59 -4.85
CA HIS A 91 -5.99 -8.62 -3.85
C HIS A 91 -6.81 -7.31 -3.91
N GLY A 92 -7.41 -6.96 -5.05
CA GLY A 92 -8.28 -5.79 -5.14
C GLY A 92 -9.47 -5.85 -4.18
N GLU A 93 -10.19 -6.97 -4.15
CA GLU A 93 -11.32 -7.18 -3.22
C GLU A 93 -10.83 -7.37 -1.78
N GLU A 94 -9.67 -8.00 -1.57
CA GLU A 94 -9.10 -8.18 -0.23
C GLU A 94 -8.68 -6.85 0.39
N LEU A 95 -8.05 -5.97 -0.38
CA LEU A 95 -7.68 -4.62 0.06
C LEU A 95 -8.92 -3.78 0.36
N PHE A 96 -9.93 -3.84 -0.51
CA PHE A 96 -11.20 -3.16 -0.27
C PHE A 96 -11.87 -3.63 1.03
N ARG A 97 -12.00 -4.95 1.22
CA ARG A 97 -12.56 -5.54 2.45
C ARG A 97 -11.71 -5.24 3.68
N GLY A 98 -10.39 -5.13 3.51
CA GLY A 98 -9.46 -4.75 4.57
C GLY A 98 -9.51 -3.26 4.96
N GLY A 99 -10.29 -2.42 4.27
CA GLY A 99 -10.43 -1.01 4.60
C GLY A 99 -9.26 -0.13 4.12
N PHE A 100 -8.46 -0.58 3.14
CA PHE A 100 -7.44 0.24 2.51
C PHE A 100 -8.05 1.39 1.70
N ASP A 101 -7.36 2.53 1.65
CA ASP A 101 -7.77 3.70 0.87
C ASP A 101 -7.41 3.55 -0.62
N GLY A 102 -6.50 2.64 -0.93
CA GLY A 102 -6.06 2.40 -2.29
C GLY A 102 -5.06 1.27 -2.43
N ALA A 103 -4.51 1.17 -3.63
CA ALA A 103 -3.62 0.10 -4.03
C ALA A 103 -2.50 0.59 -4.95
N TYR A 104 -1.35 -0.07 -4.86
CA TYR A 104 -0.19 0.13 -5.74
C TYR A 104 0.39 -1.22 -6.19
N THR A 105 1.30 -1.25 -7.17
CA THR A 105 1.69 -2.51 -7.85
C THR A 105 3.16 -2.90 -7.70
N TYR A 106 4.01 -1.99 -7.21
CA TYR A 106 5.44 -2.13 -6.88
C TYR A 106 6.37 -2.61 -7.99
N PHE A 107 6.20 -3.84 -8.48
CA PHE A 107 7.16 -4.52 -9.34
C PHE A 107 7.34 -3.80 -10.68
N ALA A 108 8.59 -3.50 -11.01
CA ALA A 108 8.97 -2.80 -12.25
C ALA A 108 8.86 -3.69 -13.50
N THR A 109 8.98 -5.01 -13.34
CA THR A 109 8.91 -5.96 -14.44
C THR A 109 7.47 -6.17 -14.91
N ASP A 110 7.16 -5.67 -16.11
CA ASP A 110 5.86 -5.91 -16.75
C ASP A 110 5.61 -7.43 -16.92
N GLY A 111 4.46 -7.88 -16.42
CA GLY A 111 4.06 -9.29 -16.46
C GLY A 111 4.55 -10.16 -15.31
N PHE A 112 5.23 -9.61 -14.30
CA PHE A 112 5.72 -10.40 -13.15
C PHE A 112 4.58 -10.92 -12.26
N THR A 113 3.55 -10.10 -12.06
CA THR A 113 2.32 -10.39 -11.32
C THR A 113 1.10 -9.85 -12.09
N PHE A 114 -0.11 -10.18 -11.64
CA PHE A 114 -1.32 -9.56 -12.20
C PHE A 114 -1.27 -8.03 -12.15
N GLY A 115 -0.87 -7.45 -11.02
CA GLY A 115 -0.83 -6.00 -10.82
C GLY A 115 0.28 -5.29 -11.59
N SER A 116 1.43 -5.94 -11.79
CA SER A 116 2.51 -5.38 -12.62
C SER A 116 2.32 -5.62 -14.12
N SER A 117 1.25 -6.31 -14.54
CA SER A 117 0.88 -6.46 -15.95
C SER A 117 0.11 -5.24 -16.44
N ARG A 118 0.74 -4.36 -17.23
CA ARG A 118 0.14 -3.09 -17.70
C ARG A 118 -1.20 -3.24 -18.40
N ARG A 119 -1.40 -4.36 -19.11
CA ARG A 119 -2.67 -4.71 -19.77
C ARG A 119 -3.87 -4.76 -18.81
N ASN A 120 -3.64 -5.01 -17.51
CA ASN A 120 -4.69 -5.09 -16.49
C ASN A 120 -5.04 -3.73 -15.88
N TRP A 121 -4.18 -2.71 -16.02
CA TRP A 121 -4.34 -1.41 -15.35
C TRP A 121 -5.67 -0.70 -15.66
N PRO A 122 -6.22 -0.72 -16.90
CA PRO A 122 -7.54 -0.12 -17.15
C PRO A 122 -8.66 -0.76 -16.30
N ARG A 123 -8.62 -2.09 -16.14
CA ARG A 123 -9.59 -2.84 -15.31
C ARG A 123 -9.38 -2.53 -13.83
N MET A 124 -8.14 -2.48 -13.37
CA MET A 124 -7.80 -2.15 -11.97
C MET A 124 -8.20 -0.71 -11.61
N ALA A 125 -7.97 0.24 -12.52
CA ALA A 125 -8.40 1.64 -12.37
C ALA A 125 -9.93 1.74 -12.29
N SER A 126 -10.65 1.02 -13.15
CA SER A 126 -12.11 0.95 -13.14
C SER A 126 -12.66 0.39 -11.83
N PHE A 127 -12.05 -0.70 -11.34
CA PHE A 127 -12.38 -1.28 -10.04
C PHE A 127 -12.16 -0.28 -8.90
N ALA A 128 -10.97 0.35 -8.85
CA ALA A 128 -10.63 1.29 -7.80
C ALA A 128 -11.59 2.50 -7.80
N ALA A 129 -11.91 3.05 -8.97
CA ALA A 129 -12.89 4.12 -9.11
C ALA A 129 -14.27 3.71 -8.58
N ALA A 130 -14.76 2.51 -8.95
CA ALA A 130 -16.06 2.00 -8.48
C ALA A 130 -16.10 1.82 -6.95
N LYS A 131 -14.97 1.43 -6.34
CA LYS A 131 -14.83 1.23 -4.88
C LYS A 131 -14.37 2.49 -4.13
N ARG A 132 -14.18 3.63 -4.83
CA ARG A 132 -13.63 4.88 -4.29
C ARG A 132 -12.24 4.70 -3.66
N MET A 133 -11.45 3.81 -4.22
CA MET A 133 -10.05 3.56 -3.88
C MET A 133 -9.12 4.35 -4.81
N VAL A 134 -7.95 4.73 -4.29
CA VAL A 134 -6.85 5.25 -5.12
C VAL A 134 -6.18 4.08 -5.85
N PHE A 135 -5.89 4.24 -7.15
CA PHE A 135 -5.01 3.34 -7.88
C PHE A 135 -3.72 4.07 -8.25
N ALA A 136 -2.60 3.60 -7.71
CA ALA A 136 -1.26 4.14 -7.90
C ALA A 136 -0.37 3.11 -8.61
N PRO A 137 -0.48 2.91 -9.94
CA PRO A 137 0.35 1.95 -10.66
C PRO A 137 1.82 2.34 -10.55
N SER A 138 2.67 1.35 -10.33
CA SER A 138 4.12 1.50 -10.26
C SER A 138 4.74 1.14 -11.60
N PHE A 139 5.65 1.99 -12.08
CA PHE A 139 6.41 1.79 -13.31
C PHE A 139 7.90 1.96 -13.02
N GLY A 140 8.74 1.20 -13.70
CA GLY A 140 10.20 1.32 -13.62
C GLY A 140 10.82 1.20 -15.01
N PRO A 141 12.06 1.68 -15.19
CA PRO A 141 12.74 1.68 -16.49
C PRO A 141 13.34 0.32 -16.88
N GLY A 142 13.45 -0.62 -15.95
CA GLY A 142 14.06 -1.94 -16.13
C GLY A 142 14.19 -2.68 -14.80
N TYR A 143 14.70 -3.91 -14.81
CA TYR A 143 14.93 -4.72 -13.60
C TYR A 143 16.06 -5.72 -13.81
N GLU A 144 17.04 -5.77 -12.91
CA GLU A 144 18.15 -6.73 -12.95
C GLU A 144 18.64 -7.01 -11.52
N ASP A 145 18.45 -8.25 -11.04
CA ASP A 145 18.85 -8.67 -9.69
C ASP A 145 19.73 -9.93 -9.68
N THR A 146 20.26 -10.38 -10.82
CA THR A 146 21.02 -11.63 -10.92
C THR A 146 22.35 -11.62 -10.18
N SER A 147 22.88 -10.46 -9.79
CA SER A 147 24.06 -10.36 -8.93
C SER A 147 23.81 -10.97 -7.53
N ILE A 148 22.58 -10.85 -7.02
CA ILE A 148 22.17 -11.37 -5.71
C ILE A 148 21.21 -12.55 -5.81
N ARG A 149 20.51 -12.70 -6.94
CA ARG A 149 19.64 -13.84 -7.26
C ARG A 149 19.97 -14.42 -8.64
N PRO A 150 21.09 -15.14 -8.80
CA PRO A 150 21.55 -15.64 -10.10
C PRO A 150 20.52 -16.46 -10.87
N TRP A 151 19.57 -17.09 -10.18
CA TRP A 151 18.48 -17.89 -10.74
C TRP A 151 17.30 -17.07 -11.31
N ASN A 152 17.28 -15.74 -11.16
CA ASN A 152 16.10 -14.91 -11.44
C ASN A 152 16.07 -14.26 -12.84
N ARG A 153 16.92 -14.71 -13.77
CA ARG A 153 17.07 -14.12 -15.11
C ARG A 153 15.77 -13.97 -15.91
N LYS A 154 14.77 -14.84 -15.67
CA LYS A 154 13.43 -14.76 -16.30
C LYS A 154 12.72 -13.42 -16.06
N ASN A 155 12.99 -12.80 -14.92
CA ASN A 155 12.35 -11.56 -14.48
C ASN A 155 13.18 -10.30 -14.76
N SER A 156 14.40 -10.46 -15.29
CA SER A 156 15.20 -9.34 -15.76
C SER A 156 14.59 -8.68 -17.00
N ARG A 157 14.71 -7.37 -17.12
CA ARG A 157 14.24 -6.54 -18.25
C ARG A 157 15.22 -5.41 -18.53
#